data_AF-A0A8J4SKS4-F1
#
_entry.id   AF-A0A8J4SKS4-F1
#
_cell.length_a   1.000
_cell.length_b   1.000
_cell.length_c   1.000
_cell.angle_alpha   90.00
_cell.angle_beta   90.00
_cell.angle_gamma   90.00
#
_symmetry.space_group_name_H-M   'P 1'
#
loop_
_entity.id
_entity.type
_entity.pdbx_description
1 polymer ?
#
loop_
_entity_poly.entity_id
_entity_poly.type
_entity_poly.pdbx_seq_one_letter_code
_entity_poly.pdbx_strand_id
1 'polypeptide(L)'
;MEVAAMLYAVFRVACIQNEPNRRVLAQSDVLSRTLALLSRLNLSSGDVDNASKCLLVRHSCRFLRAMTLDDDMNVVFGLGSENARQIASTNAAMEIFLRLVRASILISNQRCLVDLFLALASVITREEFCTQFRDLGGIELVFSTLEEYIDSPKVTSACLVLLRALCNSDECKRTAGLWHSNSLDGECKTTGPGLIVDALERYIRNVSVARAAAAVIATLTLRQPDLADLIISAGAAEFLAKALQLHISDSATVRAVCIAIRNCVARSTNLRAAFVGDTSTTDNSAMQCFKPDHRSDPYELETLLNIALQSPDCADEAKAALRDLGLTVRLKELWIGNPVANL
;
A
#
# COMPACT_ATOMS: atom_id res chain seq x y z
N MET A 1 -7.53 -31.24 -9.87
CA MET A 1 -7.31 -29.96 -9.16
C MET A 1 -5.90 -29.85 -8.61
N GLU A 2 -5.46 -30.82 -7.80
CA GLU A 2 -4.14 -30.78 -7.16
C GLU A 2 -2.97 -30.80 -8.15
N VAL A 3 -3.05 -31.64 -9.19
CA VAL A 3 -2.04 -31.67 -10.27
C VAL A 3 -1.87 -30.28 -10.91
N ALA A 4 -2.98 -29.60 -11.22
CA ALA A 4 -2.95 -28.25 -11.77
C ALA A 4 -2.36 -27.24 -10.78
N ALA A 5 -2.69 -27.36 -9.48
CA ALA A 5 -2.13 -26.49 -8.45
C ALA A 5 -0.60 -26.66 -8.34
N MET A 6 -0.11 -27.90 -8.38
CA MET A 6 1.32 -28.20 -8.35
C MET A 6 2.03 -27.70 -9.61
N LEU A 7 1.40 -27.81 -10.78
CA LEU A 7 1.93 -27.24 -12.02
C LEU A 7 2.13 -25.72 -11.90
N TYR A 8 1.16 -24.98 -11.34
CA TYR A 8 1.35 -23.56 -11.08
C TYR A 8 2.44 -23.26 -10.05
N ALA A 9 2.66 -24.15 -9.08
CA ALA A 9 3.79 -24.04 -8.17
C ALA A 9 5.13 -24.16 -8.92
N VAL A 10 5.24 -25.10 -9.86
CA VAL A 10 6.42 -25.27 -10.71
C VAL A 10 6.63 -24.06 -11.61
N PHE A 11 5.58 -23.60 -12.31
CA PHE A 11 5.66 -22.41 -13.16
C PHE A 11 6.08 -21.17 -12.39
N ARG A 12 5.52 -20.96 -11.20
CA ARG A 12 5.94 -19.87 -10.31
C ARG A 12 7.44 -19.92 -10.05
N VAL A 13 7.97 -21.06 -9.59
CA VAL A 13 9.40 -21.20 -9.24
C VAL A 13 10.28 -21.00 -10.48
N ALA A 14 9.87 -21.52 -11.64
CA ALA A 14 10.58 -21.33 -12.89
C ALA A 14 10.65 -19.86 -13.34
N CYS A 15 9.70 -19.03 -12.91
CA CYS A 15 9.65 -17.61 -13.26
C CYS A 15 10.42 -16.69 -12.30
N ILE A 16 10.73 -17.08 -11.06
CA ILE A 16 11.41 -16.19 -10.11
C ILE A 16 12.81 -15.88 -10.61
N GLN A 17 13.17 -14.59 -10.66
CA GLN A 17 14.47 -14.11 -11.17
C GLN A 17 14.84 -14.68 -12.56
N ASN A 18 13.84 -14.99 -13.38
CA ASN A 18 14.04 -15.57 -14.71
C ASN A 18 13.03 -14.99 -15.71
N GLU A 19 13.43 -13.88 -16.33
CA GLU A 19 12.63 -13.19 -17.34
C GLU A 19 12.41 -14.03 -18.62
N PRO A 20 13.39 -14.78 -19.15
CA PRO A 20 13.17 -15.63 -20.32
C PRO A 20 12.02 -16.63 -20.12
N ASN A 21 11.93 -17.28 -18.96
CA ASN A 21 10.84 -18.21 -18.66
C ASN A 21 9.49 -17.51 -18.58
N ARG A 22 9.43 -16.31 -17.99
CA ARG A 22 8.21 -15.49 -18.00
C ARG A 22 7.78 -15.17 -19.42
N ARG A 23 8.70 -14.76 -20.30
CA ARG A 23 8.37 -14.44 -21.70
C ARG A 23 7.76 -15.62 -22.45
N VAL A 24 8.37 -16.81 -22.30
CA VAL A 24 7.84 -18.04 -22.92
C VAL A 24 6.42 -18.34 -22.44
N LEU A 25 6.17 -18.25 -21.13
CA LEU A 25 4.86 -18.52 -20.56
C LEU A 25 3.83 -17.44 -20.91
N ALA A 26 4.21 -16.16 -20.98
CA ALA A 26 3.33 -15.06 -21.34
C ALA A 26 2.89 -15.10 -22.81
N GLN A 27 3.77 -15.57 -23.71
CA GLN A 27 3.49 -15.78 -25.13
C GLN A 27 2.66 -17.05 -25.40
N SER A 28 2.54 -17.93 -24.41
CA SER A 28 1.70 -19.13 -24.48
C SER A 28 0.25 -18.82 -24.06
N ASP A 29 -0.60 -19.85 -24.05
CA ASP A 29 -1.98 -19.75 -23.56
C ASP A 29 -2.11 -20.00 -22.04
N VAL A 30 -1.00 -20.15 -21.31
CA VAL A 30 -1.04 -20.51 -19.87
C VAL A 30 -1.76 -19.45 -19.04
N LEU A 31 -1.56 -18.15 -19.31
CA LEU A 31 -2.25 -17.08 -18.57
C LEU A 31 -3.77 -17.11 -18.79
N SER A 32 -4.21 -17.21 -20.05
CA SER A 32 -5.64 -17.27 -20.38
C SER A 32 -6.30 -18.56 -19.87
N ARG A 33 -5.61 -19.70 -19.98
CA ARG A 33 -6.07 -20.98 -19.38
C ARG A 33 -6.17 -20.91 -17.86
N THR A 34 -5.28 -20.18 -17.20
CA THR A 34 -5.33 -19.97 -15.74
C THR A 34 -6.60 -19.24 -15.34
N LEU A 35 -6.91 -18.12 -16.01
CA LEU A 35 -8.15 -17.38 -15.75
C LEU A 35 -9.39 -18.19 -16.13
N ALA A 36 -9.36 -18.93 -17.23
CA ALA A 36 -10.46 -19.82 -17.63
C ALA A 36 -10.69 -20.97 -16.64
N LEU A 37 -9.64 -21.46 -15.98
CA LEU A 37 -9.78 -22.46 -14.93
C LEU A 37 -10.36 -21.84 -13.66
N LEU A 38 -9.85 -20.67 -13.24
CA LEU A 38 -10.34 -19.91 -12.09
C LEU A 38 -11.82 -19.50 -12.25
N SER A 39 -12.24 -19.15 -13.47
CA SER A 39 -13.64 -18.77 -13.77
C SER A 39 -14.64 -19.90 -13.53
N ARG A 40 -14.20 -21.15 -13.67
CA ARG A 40 -15.04 -22.35 -13.49
C ARG A 40 -15.06 -22.88 -12.06
N LEU A 41 -14.25 -22.33 -11.16
CA LEU A 41 -14.20 -22.76 -9.77
C LEU A 41 -15.41 -22.27 -9.00
N ASN A 42 -16.07 -23.17 -8.28
CA ASN A 42 -17.06 -22.81 -7.28
C ASN A 42 -16.57 -23.22 -5.89
N LEU A 43 -16.49 -22.25 -4.98
CA LEU A 43 -16.17 -22.45 -3.56
C LEU A 43 -17.46 -22.25 -2.78
N SER A 44 -17.90 -23.28 -2.07
CA SER A 44 -19.15 -23.25 -1.30
C SER A 44 -18.95 -23.91 0.06
N SER A 45 -19.67 -23.43 1.07
CA SER A 45 -19.61 -24.00 2.41
C SER A 45 -20.03 -25.48 2.41
N GLY A 46 -19.31 -26.33 3.14
CA GLY A 46 -19.59 -27.76 3.22
C GLY A 46 -19.09 -28.61 2.05
N ASP A 47 -18.44 -28.03 1.05
CA ASP A 47 -17.85 -28.78 -0.07
C ASP A 47 -16.57 -29.51 0.37
N VAL A 48 -16.55 -30.82 0.20
CA VAL A 48 -15.45 -31.72 0.56
C VAL A 48 -14.17 -31.45 -0.24
N ASP A 49 -14.29 -30.92 -1.46
CA ASP A 49 -13.17 -30.64 -2.35
C ASP A 49 -12.58 -29.24 -2.14
N ASN A 50 -13.11 -28.46 -1.17
CA ASN A 50 -12.66 -27.10 -0.92
C ASN A 50 -11.16 -27.01 -0.66
N ALA A 51 -10.56 -28.02 -0.03
CA ALA A 51 -9.12 -28.04 0.21
C ALA A 51 -8.32 -27.95 -1.10
N SER A 52 -8.61 -28.84 -2.06
CA SER A 52 -7.93 -28.89 -3.36
C SER A 52 -8.29 -27.69 -4.24
N LYS A 53 -9.52 -27.17 -4.15
CA LYS A 53 -9.95 -25.96 -4.86
C LYS A 53 -9.23 -24.71 -4.33
N CYS A 54 -9.15 -24.55 -3.01
CA CYS A 54 -8.41 -23.46 -2.37
C CYS A 54 -6.91 -23.54 -2.66
N LEU A 55 -6.36 -24.75 -2.69
CA LEU A 55 -4.97 -24.96 -3.09
C LEU A 55 -4.73 -24.45 -4.51
N LEU A 56 -5.61 -24.79 -5.46
CA LEU A 56 -5.53 -24.29 -6.82
C LEU A 56 -5.60 -22.76 -6.88
N VAL A 57 -6.61 -22.14 -6.25
CA VAL A 57 -6.75 -20.66 -6.22
C VAL A 57 -5.46 -20.00 -5.76
N ARG A 58 -4.89 -20.48 -4.65
CA ARG A 58 -3.67 -19.93 -4.07
C ARG A 58 -2.47 -20.07 -5.00
N HIS A 59 -2.25 -21.26 -5.57
CA HIS A 59 -1.11 -21.47 -6.47
C HIS A 59 -1.26 -20.71 -7.79
N SER A 60 -2.47 -20.63 -8.36
CA SER A 60 -2.75 -19.79 -9.51
C SER A 60 -2.46 -18.32 -9.23
N CYS A 61 -2.95 -17.77 -8.10
CA CYS A 61 -2.66 -16.39 -7.70
C CYS A 61 -1.16 -16.13 -7.54
N ARG A 62 -0.44 -17.05 -6.90
CA ARG A 62 1.01 -16.98 -6.70
C ARG A 62 1.81 -17.03 -7.99
N PHE A 63 1.32 -17.81 -8.96
CA PHE A 63 1.89 -17.88 -10.30
C PHE A 63 1.63 -16.58 -11.06
N LEU A 64 0.38 -16.07 -11.09
CA LEU A 64 0.05 -14.81 -11.73
C LEU A 64 0.90 -13.64 -11.18
N ARG A 65 1.13 -13.57 -9.87
CA ARG A 65 2.06 -12.59 -9.27
C ARG A 65 3.49 -12.74 -9.74
N ALA A 66 3.99 -13.97 -9.87
CA ALA A 66 5.36 -14.19 -10.33
C ALA A 66 5.56 -13.70 -11.79
N MET A 67 4.49 -13.70 -12.58
CA MET A 67 4.52 -13.19 -13.95
C MET A 67 4.62 -11.66 -14.03
N THR A 68 4.30 -10.94 -12.96
CA THR A 68 4.33 -9.47 -12.91
C THR A 68 5.57 -8.89 -12.22
N LEU A 69 6.59 -9.72 -11.94
CA LEU A 69 7.81 -9.29 -11.27
C LEU A 69 8.86 -8.77 -12.26
N ASP A 70 9.54 -7.70 -11.88
CA ASP A 70 10.76 -7.20 -12.52
C ASP A 70 11.97 -7.47 -11.59
N ASP A 71 12.26 -8.75 -11.35
CA ASP A 71 13.23 -9.24 -10.36
C ASP A 71 14.49 -9.93 -10.94
N ASP A 72 14.60 -10.00 -12.26
CA ASP A 72 15.75 -10.62 -12.95
C ASP A 72 16.79 -9.54 -13.30
N MET A 73 17.89 -9.50 -12.55
CA MET A 73 18.97 -8.54 -12.74
C MET A 73 19.85 -8.85 -13.96
N ASN A 74 19.66 -9.99 -14.63
CA ASN A 74 20.44 -10.37 -15.81
C ASN A 74 19.88 -9.78 -17.11
N VAL A 75 18.68 -9.18 -17.07
CA VAL A 75 18.06 -8.49 -18.20
C VAL A 75 17.99 -7.00 -17.92
N VAL A 76 18.08 -6.18 -18.98
CA VAL A 76 18.01 -4.72 -18.85
C VAL A 76 16.60 -4.26 -18.49
N PHE A 77 15.56 -4.93 -19.01
CA PHE A 77 14.16 -4.62 -18.76
C PHE A 77 13.32 -5.90 -18.69
N GLY A 78 12.42 -5.95 -17.70
CA GLY A 78 11.39 -6.97 -17.58
C GLY A 78 10.08 -6.57 -18.27
N LEU A 79 9.18 -7.53 -18.45
CA LEU A 79 7.83 -7.32 -18.98
C LEU A 79 6.75 -7.44 -17.89
N GLY A 80 7.09 -7.23 -16.61
CA GLY A 80 6.16 -7.42 -15.49
C GLY A 80 4.88 -6.59 -15.63
N SER A 81 5.02 -5.31 -16.00
CA SER A 81 3.89 -4.41 -16.23
C SER A 81 3.01 -4.81 -17.43
N GLU A 82 3.62 -5.30 -18.52
CA GLU A 82 2.87 -5.77 -19.69
C GLU A 82 2.12 -7.07 -19.40
N ASN A 83 2.74 -7.99 -18.66
CA ASN A 83 2.10 -9.22 -18.20
C ASN A 83 0.92 -8.91 -17.25
N ALA A 84 1.08 -7.95 -16.33
CA ALA A 84 -0.01 -7.49 -15.48
C ALA A 84 -1.19 -6.97 -16.30
N ARG A 85 -0.91 -6.14 -17.32
CA ARG A 85 -1.92 -5.64 -18.26
C ARG A 85 -2.59 -6.78 -19.03
N GLN A 86 -1.84 -7.76 -19.54
CA GLN A 86 -2.39 -8.91 -20.27
C GLN A 86 -3.36 -9.72 -19.39
N ILE A 87 -3.00 -9.96 -18.13
CA ILE A 87 -3.86 -10.65 -17.16
C ILE A 87 -5.13 -9.83 -16.90
N ALA A 88 -4.98 -8.54 -16.59
CA ALA A 88 -6.10 -7.66 -16.26
C ALA A 88 -7.06 -7.44 -17.45
N SER A 89 -6.52 -7.42 -18.67
CA SER A 89 -7.27 -7.19 -19.91
C SER A 89 -8.03 -8.42 -20.40
N THR A 90 -7.82 -9.59 -19.79
CA THR A 90 -8.60 -10.78 -20.13
C THR A 90 -10.05 -10.56 -19.71
N ASN A 91 -10.98 -10.84 -20.63
CA ASN A 91 -12.40 -10.60 -20.39
C ASN A 91 -12.86 -11.28 -19.07
N ALA A 92 -13.60 -10.52 -18.26
CA ALA A 92 -14.09 -10.92 -16.94
C ALA A 92 -13.02 -11.15 -15.84
N ALA A 93 -11.76 -10.73 -16.00
CA ALA A 93 -10.71 -10.98 -15.00
C ALA A 93 -11.08 -10.41 -13.61
N MET A 94 -11.54 -9.16 -13.54
CA MET A 94 -11.90 -8.51 -12.27
C MET A 94 -13.11 -9.20 -11.62
N GLU A 95 -14.10 -9.56 -12.42
CA GLU A 95 -15.30 -10.29 -12.01
C GLU A 95 -14.95 -11.69 -11.47
N ILE A 96 -14.00 -12.39 -12.11
CA ILE A 96 -13.49 -13.68 -11.63
C ILE A 96 -12.84 -13.52 -10.26
N PHE A 97 -11.93 -12.55 -10.11
CA PHE A 97 -11.27 -12.30 -8.83
C PHE A 97 -12.26 -11.92 -7.73
N LEU A 98 -13.18 -10.97 -7.99
CA LEU A 98 -14.18 -10.55 -7.01
C LEU A 98 -15.09 -11.70 -6.58
N ARG A 99 -15.52 -12.53 -7.54
CA ARG A 99 -16.31 -13.73 -7.24
C ARG A 99 -15.54 -14.69 -6.34
N LEU A 100 -14.26 -14.92 -6.60
CA LEU A 100 -13.41 -15.79 -5.77
C LEU A 100 -13.13 -15.18 -4.38
N VAL A 101 -13.00 -13.86 -4.27
CA VAL A 101 -12.89 -13.17 -2.97
C VAL A 101 -14.17 -13.39 -2.17
N ARG A 102 -15.34 -13.05 -2.73
CA ARG A 102 -16.64 -13.25 -2.07
C ARG A 102 -16.84 -14.71 -1.64
N ALA A 103 -16.50 -15.66 -2.50
CA ALA A 103 -16.61 -17.07 -2.18
C ALA A 103 -15.61 -17.50 -1.09
N SER A 104 -14.40 -16.93 -1.07
CA SER A 104 -13.40 -17.17 -0.02
C SER A 104 -13.80 -16.59 1.34
N ILE A 105 -14.52 -15.45 1.37
CA ILE A 105 -15.13 -14.90 2.58
C ILE A 105 -16.21 -15.85 3.09
N LEU A 106 -17.09 -16.34 2.21
CA LEU A 106 -18.19 -17.25 2.57
C LEU A 106 -17.71 -18.55 3.23
N ILE A 107 -16.57 -19.08 2.79
CA ILE A 107 -15.95 -20.28 3.40
C ILE A 107 -14.89 -19.94 4.47
N SER A 108 -14.77 -18.67 4.86
CA SER A 108 -13.83 -18.15 5.86
C SER A 108 -12.35 -18.53 5.60
N ASN A 109 -11.93 -18.62 4.33
CA ASN A 109 -10.58 -19.05 3.97
C ASN A 109 -9.62 -17.86 3.82
N GLN A 110 -9.02 -17.46 4.94
CA GLN A 110 -8.04 -16.36 4.98
C GLN A 110 -6.83 -16.57 4.05
N ARG A 111 -6.41 -17.81 3.81
CA ARG A 111 -5.25 -18.10 2.94
C ARG A 111 -5.55 -17.78 1.48
N CYS A 112 -6.76 -18.06 1.03
CA CYS A 112 -7.23 -17.66 -0.30
C CYS A 112 -7.34 -16.14 -0.39
N LEU A 113 -7.93 -15.47 0.61
CA LEU A 113 -8.05 -14.01 0.64
C LEU A 113 -6.70 -13.31 0.49
N VAL A 114 -5.70 -13.73 1.26
CA VAL A 114 -4.34 -13.19 1.17
C VAL A 114 -3.76 -13.36 -0.24
N ASP A 115 -3.82 -14.56 -0.80
CA ASP A 115 -3.23 -14.82 -2.13
C ASP A 115 -4.01 -14.09 -3.26
N LEU A 116 -5.33 -13.95 -3.15
CA LEU A 116 -6.20 -13.21 -4.08
C LEU A 116 -5.93 -11.71 -4.04
N PHE A 117 -5.91 -11.09 -2.86
CA PHE A 117 -5.66 -9.65 -2.75
C PHE A 117 -4.25 -9.26 -3.19
N LEU A 118 -3.24 -10.06 -2.87
CA LEU A 118 -1.89 -9.81 -3.37
C LEU A 118 -1.80 -9.99 -4.89
N ALA A 119 -2.59 -10.90 -5.49
CA ALA A 119 -2.62 -11.06 -6.95
C ALA A 119 -3.34 -9.88 -7.62
N LEU A 120 -4.48 -9.45 -7.07
CA LEU A 120 -5.15 -8.24 -7.51
C LEU A 120 -4.22 -7.01 -7.45
N ALA A 121 -3.48 -6.85 -6.34
CA ALA A 121 -2.57 -5.72 -6.17
C ALA A 121 -1.41 -5.72 -7.18
N SER A 122 -0.99 -6.89 -7.68
CA SER A 122 0.08 -6.99 -8.69
C SER A 122 -0.43 -6.87 -10.12
N VAL A 123 -1.72 -7.11 -10.34
CA VAL A 123 -2.38 -7.07 -11.66
C VAL A 123 -2.99 -5.69 -11.93
N ILE A 124 -3.54 -5.03 -10.90
CA ILE A 124 -4.12 -3.69 -10.99
C ILE A 124 -2.99 -2.65 -10.91
N THR A 125 -2.31 -2.45 -12.04
CA THR A 125 -1.19 -1.51 -12.17
C THR A 125 -1.57 -0.24 -12.94
N ARG A 126 -2.77 -0.17 -13.52
CA ARG A 126 -3.24 0.93 -14.37
C ARG A 126 -4.60 1.44 -13.91
N GLU A 127 -4.84 2.73 -14.16
CA GLU A 127 -6.03 3.45 -13.67
C GLU A 127 -7.35 2.85 -14.19
N GLU A 128 -7.39 2.34 -15.42
CA GLU A 128 -8.58 1.72 -15.98
C GLU A 128 -9.01 0.47 -15.20
N PHE A 129 -8.06 -0.30 -14.67
CA PHE A 129 -8.35 -1.50 -13.88
C PHE A 129 -8.72 -1.14 -12.43
N CYS A 130 -8.16 -0.06 -11.87
CA CYS A 130 -8.61 0.47 -10.58
C CYS A 130 -10.09 0.87 -10.67
N THR A 131 -10.44 1.62 -11.72
CA THR A 131 -11.80 2.10 -12.00
C THR A 131 -12.77 0.95 -12.20
N GLN A 132 -12.41 -0.04 -13.03
CA GLN A 132 -13.23 -1.24 -13.24
C GLN A 132 -13.46 -2.01 -11.93
N PHE A 133 -12.42 -2.20 -11.10
CA PHE A 133 -12.55 -2.91 -9.82
C PHE A 133 -13.45 -2.15 -8.84
N ARG A 134 -13.35 -0.82 -8.79
CA ARG A 134 -14.25 0.05 -8.02
C ARG A 134 -15.69 -0.12 -8.48
N ASP A 135 -15.96 -0.01 -9.77
CA ASP A 135 -17.32 -0.05 -10.33
C ASP A 135 -18.04 -1.39 -10.05
N LEU A 136 -17.27 -2.46 -9.82
CA LEU A 136 -17.78 -3.78 -9.40
C LEU A 136 -18.03 -3.91 -7.88
N GLY A 137 -17.91 -2.82 -7.12
CA GLY A 137 -18.03 -2.75 -5.65
C GLY A 137 -16.83 -3.35 -4.93
N GLY A 138 -15.65 -3.33 -5.57
CA GLY A 138 -14.45 -3.97 -5.05
C GLY A 138 -13.81 -3.24 -3.88
N ILE A 139 -13.90 -1.91 -3.82
CA ILE A 139 -13.30 -1.12 -2.73
C ILE A 139 -14.05 -1.38 -1.42
N GLU A 140 -15.37 -1.36 -1.47
CA GLU A 140 -16.25 -1.66 -0.35
C GLU A 140 -15.98 -3.07 0.19
N LEU A 141 -15.83 -4.05 -0.72
CA LEU A 141 -15.49 -5.42 -0.34
C LEU A 141 -14.14 -5.51 0.37
N VAL A 142 -13.13 -4.77 -0.06
CA VAL A 142 -11.79 -4.76 0.58
C VAL A 142 -11.86 -4.16 1.98
N PHE A 143 -12.58 -3.05 2.18
CA PHE A 143 -12.76 -2.46 3.50
C PHE A 143 -13.59 -3.33 4.43
N SER A 144 -14.71 -3.92 3.96
CA SER A 144 -15.47 -4.89 4.75
C SER A 144 -14.63 -6.11 5.12
N THR A 145 -13.75 -6.58 4.24
CA THR A 145 -12.83 -7.68 4.56
C THR A 145 -11.76 -7.24 5.56
N LEU A 146 -11.26 -6.02 5.45
CA LEU A 146 -10.31 -5.45 6.41
C LEU A 146 -10.94 -5.33 7.80
N GLU A 147 -12.18 -4.84 7.89
CA GLU A 147 -12.94 -4.73 9.13
C GLU A 147 -13.20 -6.10 9.76
N GLU A 148 -13.71 -7.06 8.98
CA GLU A 148 -14.03 -8.42 9.46
C GLU A 148 -12.79 -9.20 9.93
N TYR A 149 -11.66 -9.04 9.23
CA TYR A 149 -10.44 -9.81 9.49
C TYR A 149 -9.29 -8.95 10.04
N ILE A 150 -9.61 -7.84 10.71
CA ILE A 150 -8.59 -6.95 11.28
C ILE A 150 -7.72 -7.65 12.33
N ASP A 151 -8.17 -8.75 12.93
CA ASP A 151 -7.38 -9.57 13.87
C ASP A 151 -6.39 -10.54 13.18
N SER A 152 -6.35 -10.54 11.84
CA SER A 152 -5.39 -11.32 11.06
C SER A 152 -4.37 -10.41 10.38
N PRO A 153 -3.13 -10.27 10.91
CA PRO A 153 -2.14 -9.35 10.33
C PRO A 153 -1.79 -9.68 8.87
N LYS A 154 -1.96 -10.95 8.47
CA LYS A 154 -1.74 -11.39 7.08
C LYS A 154 -2.84 -10.88 6.14
N VAL A 155 -4.11 -10.97 6.55
CA VAL A 155 -5.24 -10.45 5.77
C VAL A 155 -5.22 -8.93 5.77
N THR A 156 -5.02 -8.30 6.93
CA THR A 156 -4.84 -6.84 7.07
C THR A 156 -3.76 -6.32 6.12
N SER A 157 -2.56 -6.90 6.12
CA SER A 157 -1.49 -6.49 5.22
C SER A 157 -1.88 -6.65 3.75
N ALA A 158 -2.53 -7.76 3.38
CA ALA A 158 -2.97 -7.99 2.01
C ALA A 158 -4.05 -6.99 1.53
N CYS A 159 -5.02 -6.65 2.40
CA CYS A 159 -6.01 -5.60 2.13
C CYS A 159 -5.32 -4.26 1.89
N LEU A 160 -4.40 -3.86 2.77
CA LEU A 160 -3.67 -2.58 2.65
C LEU A 160 -2.82 -2.52 1.37
N VAL A 161 -2.15 -3.62 1.01
CA VAL A 161 -1.38 -3.71 -0.24
C VAL A 161 -2.29 -3.51 -1.47
N LEU A 162 -3.49 -4.09 -1.47
CA LEU A 162 -4.47 -3.88 -2.55
C LEU A 162 -5.04 -2.46 -2.54
N LEU A 163 -5.40 -1.91 -1.38
CA LEU A 163 -5.88 -0.52 -1.25
C LEU A 163 -4.86 0.48 -1.81
N ARG A 164 -3.57 0.27 -1.54
CA ARG A 164 -2.50 1.10 -2.10
C ARG A 164 -2.51 1.08 -3.63
N ALA A 165 -2.65 -0.11 -4.24
CA ALA A 165 -2.69 -0.25 -5.69
C ALA A 165 -3.92 0.46 -6.30
N LEU A 166 -5.10 0.27 -5.69
CA LEU A 166 -6.35 0.89 -6.13
C LEU A 166 -6.31 2.41 -6.03
N CYS A 167 -5.75 2.94 -4.93
CA CYS A 167 -5.65 4.38 -4.67
C CYS A 167 -4.68 5.11 -5.61
N ASN A 168 -4.07 4.45 -6.60
CA ASN A 168 -3.38 5.17 -7.69
C ASN A 168 -4.35 5.94 -8.62
N SER A 169 -5.66 5.65 -8.57
CA SER A 169 -6.70 6.46 -9.22
C SER A 169 -7.35 7.41 -8.22
N ASP A 170 -7.48 8.69 -8.59
CA ASP A 170 -8.08 9.71 -7.70
C ASP A 170 -9.55 9.40 -7.38
N GLU A 171 -10.30 8.77 -8.29
CA GLU A 171 -11.68 8.36 -8.01
C GLU A 171 -11.73 7.22 -6.98
N CYS A 172 -10.81 6.25 -7.06
CA CYS A 172 -10.70 5.20 -6.05
C CYS A 172 -10.33 5.76 -4.67
N LYS A 173 -9.50 6.81 -4.61
CA LYS A 173 -9.20 7.50 -3.34
C LYS A 173 -10.46 8.13 -2.74
N ARG A 174 -11.31 8.78 -3.56
CA ARG A 174 -12.58 9.36 -3.09
C ARG A 174 -13.49 8.28 -2.54
N THR A 175 -13.70 7.17 -3.27
CA THR A 175 -14.49 6.03 -2.79
C THR A 175 -13.95 5.48 -1.47
N ALA A 176 -12.63 5.33 -1.36
CA ALA A 176 -12.00 4.87 -0.13
C ALA A 176 -12.18 5.84 1.05
N GLY A 177 -12.12 7.15 0.80
CA GLY A 177 -12.38 8.18 1.80
C GLY A 177 -13.83 8.27 2.27
N LEU A 178 -14.78 7.97 1.37
CA LEU A 178 -16.23 7.98 1.64
C LEU A 178 -16.73 6.69 2.29
N TRP A 179 -15.93 5.62 2.29
CA TRP A 179 -16.33 4.36 2.90
C TRP A 179 -16.54 4.54 4.42
N HIS A 180 -17.60 3.92 4.92
CA HIS A 180 -17.86 3.80 6.34
C HIS A 180 -18.44 2.42 6.67
N SER A 181 -18.19 1.94 7.89
CA SER A 181 -18.78 0.70 8.41
C SER A 181 -20.31 0.82 8.44
N ASN A 182 -21.00 -0.24 8.03
CA ASN A 182 -22.47 -0.33 8.14
C ASN A 182 -22.87 -0.89 9.52
N SER A 183 -22.38 -0.27 10.60
CA SER A 183 -22.81 -0.63 11.96
C SER A 183 -24.25 -0.15 12.21
N LEU A 184 -25.08 -1.07 12.71
CA LEU A 184 -26.49 -0.82 13.07
C LEU A 184 -26.63 0.09 14.30
N ASP A 185 -25.57 0.19 15.12
CA ASP A 185 -25.67 0.78 16.46
C ASP A 185 -25.46 2.31 16.46
N GLY A 186 -25.17 2.91 15.29
CA GLY A 186 -25.24 4.37 15.08
C GLY A 186 -24.22 5.25 15.83
N GLU A 187 -23.58 4.74 16.89
CA GLU A 187 -22.77 5.53 17.82
C GLU A 187 -21.28 5.64 17.42
N CYS A 188 -20.74 4.70 16.64
CA CYS A 188 -19.38 4.79 16.10
C CYS A 188 -19.36 4.31 14.64
N LYS A 189 -19.17 5.26 13.72
CA LYS A 189 -18.93 4.94 12.30
C LYS A 189 -17.43 4.91 12.06
N THR A 190 -16.88 3.72 11.88
CA THR A 190 -15.50 3.57 11.42
C THR A 190 -15.42 4.02 9.96
N THR A 191 -14.62 5.03 9.67
CA THR A 191 -14.40 5.51 8.30
C THR A 191 -13.29 4.72 7.63
N GLY A 192 -13.20 4.74 6.30
CA GLY A 192 -12.11 4.09 5.56
C GLY A 192 -10.73 4.59 6.00
N PRO A 193 -10.51 5.92 6.05
CA PRO A 193 -9.32 6.52 6.66
C PRO A 193 -9.06 6.05 8.10
N GLY A 194 -10.09 6.04 8.95
CA GLY A 194 -10.02 5.56 10.33
C GLY A 194 -9.54 4.12 10.41
N LEU A 195 -10.15 3.21 9.65
CA LEU A 195 -9.81 1.79 9.64
C LEU A 195 -8.37 1.51 9.19
N ILE A 196 -7.81 2.33 8.29
CA ILE A 196 -6.40 2.25 7.88
C ILE A 196 -5.48 2.63 9.05
N VAL A 197 -5.84 3.67 9.80
CA VAL A 197 -5.08 4.10 10.98
C VAL A 197 -5.20 3.09 12.12
N ASP A 198 -6.40 2.54 12.37
CA ASP A 198 -6.63 1.48 13.35
C ASP A 198 -5.78 0.23 13.05
N ALA A 199 -5.66 -0.13 11.76
CA ALA A 199 -4.80 -1.24 11.33
C ALA A 199 -3.31 -0.95 11.57
N LEU A 200 -2.86 0.30 11.35
CA LEU A 200 -1.50 0.74 11.64
C LEU A 200 -1.23 0.68 13.15
N GLU A 201 -2.10 1.25 13.97
CA GLU A 201 -1.99 1.24 15.43
C GLU A 201 -1.90 -0.19 15.97
N ARG A 202 -2.87 -1.04 15.61
CA ARG A 202 -2.99 -2.41 16.10
C ARG A 202 -1.74 -3.24 15.85
N TYR A 203 -1.15 -3.09 14.67
CA TYR A 203 0.02 -3.86 14.25
C TYR A 203 1.25 -3.00 14.05
N ILE A 204 1.40 -1.94 14.83
CA ILE A 204 2.50 -0.99 14.64
C ILE A 204 3.88 -1.63 14.77
N ARG A 205 4.00 -2.76 15.48
CA ARG A 205 5.25 -3.55 15.59
C ARG A 205 5.47 -4.54 14.43
N ASN A 206 4.46 -4.81 13.61
CA ASN A 206 4.57 -5.68 12.45
C ASN A 206 5.02 -4.86 11.24
N VAL A 207 6.27 -5.04 10.83
CA VAL A 207 6.89 -4.29 9.72
C VAL A 207 6.07 -4.38 8.43
N SER A 208 5.47 -5.54 8.13
CA SER A 208 4.66 -5.72 6.92
C SER A 208 3.36 -4.89 6.94
N VAL A 209 2.68 -4.82 8.08
CA VAL A 209 1.45 -4.02 8.22
C VAL A 209 1.79 -2.54 8.29
N ALA A 210 2.76 -2.15 9.12
CA ALA A 210 3.17 -0.75 9.27
C ALA A 210 3.58 -0.12 7.94
N ARG A 211 4.42 -0.81 7.15
CA ARG A 211 4.81 -0.39 5.80
C ARG A 211 3.61 -0.29 4.87
N ALA A 212 2.72 -1.28 4.88
CA ALA A 212 1.56 -1.30 3.99
C ALA A 212 0.59 -0.16 4.32
N ALA A 213 0.28 0.07 5.60
CA ALA A 213 -0.59 1.16 6.04
C ALA A 213 0.01 2.52 5.70
N ALA A 214 1.29 2.76 6.03
CA ALA A 214 1.98 4.00 5.66
C ALA A 214 1.96 4.22 4.14
N ALA A 215 2.14 3.16 3.35
CA ALA A 215 2.09 3.27 1.89
C ALA A 215 0.68 3.57 1.35
N VAL A 216 -0.39 3.05 1.98
CA VAL A 216 -1.77 3.45 1.66
C VAL A 216 -1.98 4.93 1.99
N ILE A 217 -1.60 5.37 3.20
CA ILE A 217 -1.73 6.77 3.62
C ILE A 217 -0.99 7.70 2.67
N ALA A 218 0.24 7.36 2.30
CA ALA A 218 1.04 8.07 1.31
C ALA A 218 0.31 8.24 -0.02
N THR A 219 -0.24 7.16 -0.58
CA THR A 219 -0.96 7.22 -1.85
C THR A 219 -2.29 7.98 -1.72
N LEU A 220 -3.04 7.76 -0.65
CA LEU A 220 -4.36 8.33 -0.40
C LEU A 220 -4.30 9.86 -0.26
N THR A 221 -3.31 10.37 0.48
CA THR A 221 -3.14 11.81 0.75
C THR A 221 -2.44 12.57 -0.38
N LEU A 222 -1.82 11.86 -1.34
CA LEU A 222 -1.14 12.50 -2.46
C LEU A 222 -2.12 13.31 -3.31
N ARG A 223 -1.97 14.64 -3.25
CA ARG A 223 -2.81 15.65 -3.94
C ARG A 223 -4.27 15.66 -3.49
N GLN A 224 -4.57 15.15 -2.29
CA GLN A 224 -5.92 15.04 -1.74
C GLN A 224 -5.97 15.68 -0.32
N PRO A 225 -6.09 17.03 -0.22
CA PRO A 225 -6.07 17.72 1.07
C PRO A 225 -7.20 17.28 2.00
N ASP A 226 -8.42 17.08 1.49
CA ASP A 226 -9.56 16.63 2.28
C ASP A 226 -9.34 15.25 2.90
N LEU A 227 -8.68 14.34 2.16
CA LEU A 227 -8.32 13.01 2.68
C LEU A 227 -7.17 13.08 3.69
N ALA A 228 -6.26 14.05 3.54
CA ALA A 228 -5.23 14.30 4.54
C ALA A 228 -5.86 14.77 5.87
N ASP A 229 -6.85 15.67 5.81
CA ASP A 229 -7.58 16.10 7.00
C ASP A 229 -8.28 14.92 7.71
N LEU A 230 -8.95 14.04 6.95
CA LEU A 230 -9.59 12.84 7.50
C LEU A 230 -8.60 11.87 8.15
N ILE A 231 -7.47 11.61 7.50
CA ILE A 231 -6.42 10.72 8.02
C ILE A 231 -5.78 11.29 9.29
N ILE A 232 -5.49 12.60 9.32
CA ILE A 232 -4.90 13.25 10.50
C ILE A 232 -5.91 13.29 11.65
N SER A 233 -7.19 13.55 11.35
CA SER A 233 -8.27 13.50 12.36
C SER A 233 -8.44 12.10 12.96
N ALA A 234 -8.07 11.05 12.23
CA ALA A 234 -8.04 9.67 12.72
C ALA A 234 -6.79 9.34 13.56
N GLY A 235 -5.90 10.30 13.84
CA GLY A 235 -4.72 10.09 14.69
C GLY A 235 -3.46 9.63 13.95
N ALA A 236 -3.44 9.68 12.61
CA ALA A 236 -2.31 9.17 11.83
C ALA A 236 -0.96 9.83 12.17
N ALA A 237 -0.94 11.08 12.66
CA ALA A 237 0.29 11.77 12.98
C ALA A 237 1.12 11.04 14.05
N GLU A 238 0.48 10.66 15.16
CA GLU A 238 1.10 9.90 16.24
C GLU A 238 1.62 8.55 15.74
N PHE A 239 0.76 7.78 15.05
CA PHE A 239 1.11 6.43 14.65
C PHE A 239 2.14 6.37 13.52
N LEU A 240 2.19 7.37 12.64
CA LEU A 240 3.26 7.50 11.65
C LEU A 240 4.60 7.83 12.33
N ALA A 241 4.64 8.77 13.28
CA ALA A 241 5.86 9.08 14.01
C ALA A 241 6.37 7.88 14.82
N LYS A 242 5.46 7.17 15.49
CA LYS A 242 5.78 5.96 16.25
C LYS A 242 6.20 4.79 15.35
N ALA A 243 5.61 4.65 14.16
CA ALA A 243 6.05 3.65 13.18
C ALA A 243 7.45 3.97 12.64
N LEU A 244 7.79 5.25 12.41
CA LEU A 244 9.13 5.68 12.04
C LEU A 244 10.15 5.31 13.12
N GLN A 245 9.82 5.58 14.38
CA GLN A 245 10.68 5.25 15.52
C GLN A 245 10.92 3.73 15.63
N LEU A 246 9.85 2.93 15.58
CA LEU A 246 9.93 1.48 15.77
C LEU A 246 10.65 0.76 14.62
N HIS A 247 10.57 1.30 13.40
CA HIS A 247 11.11 0.67 12.19
C HIS A 247 12.22 1.48 11.53
N ILE A 248 12.94 2.30 12.29
CA ILE A 248 13.99 3.18 11.76
C ILE A 248 15.10 2.43 10.98
N SER A 249 15.29 1.14 11.28
CA SER A 249 16.27 0.27 10.62
C SER A 249 15.74 -0.41 9.34
N ASP A 250 14.44 -0.32 9.02
CA ASP A 250 13.84 -0.87 7.80
C ASP A 250 13.60 0.24 6.77
N SER A 251 14.54 0.40 5.83
CA SER A 251 14.52 1.49 4.86
C SER A 251 13.22 1.57 4.07
N ALA A 252 12.62 0.44 3.69
CA ALA A 252 11.35 0.41 2.97
C ALA A 252 10.17 0.97 3.80
N THR A 253 10.12 0.70 5.11
CA THR A 253 9.11 1.27 6.02
C THR A 253 9.37 2.74 6.25
N VAL A 254 10.62 3.14 6.50
CA VAL A 254 11.01 4.55 6.67
C VAL A 254 10.59 5.38 5.46
N ARG A 255 10.88 4.93 4.23
CA ARG A 255 10.45 5.60 3.00
C ARG A 255 8.93 5.77 2.95
N ALA A 256 8.18 4.69 3.20
CA ALA A 256 6.72 4.74 3.16
C ALA A 256 6.17 5.75 4.17
N VAL A 257 6.71 5.78 5.39
CA VAL A 257 6.30 6.72 6.44
C VAL A 257 6.68 8.16 6.10
N CYS A 258 7.91 8.41 5.63
CA CYS A 258 8.32 9.76 5.20
C CYS A 258 7.46 10.29 4.05
N ILE A 259 7.10 9.44 3.07
CA ILE A 259 6.19 9.82 1.99
C ILE A 259 4.77 10.10 2.52
N ALA A 260 4.28 9.31 3.49
CA ALA A 260 2.99 9.54 4.13
C ALA A 260 2.94 10.90 4.82
N ILE A 261 3.92 11.17 5.69
CA ILE A 261 4.01 12.43 6.45
C ILE A 261 4.06 13.63 5.50
N ARG A 262 4.96 13.62 4.51
CA ARG A 262 5.08 14.74 3.58
C ARG A 262 3.80 14.97 2.77
N ASN A 263 3.12 13.91 2.35
CA ASN A 263 1.91 14.03 1.54
C ASN A 263 0.74 14.57 2.36
N CYS A 264 0.63 14.21 3.65
CA CYS A 264 -0.35 14.79 4.56
C CYS A 264 -0.21 16.32 4.66
N VAL A 265 1.01 16.86 4.65
CA VAL A 265 1.24 18.30 4.95
C VAL A 265 1.57 19.16 3.72
N ALA A 266 2.01 18.57 2.61
CA ALA A 266 2.52 19.31 1.44
C ALA A 266 1.51 20.27 0.81
N ARG A 267 0.22 19.94 0.85
CA ARG A 267 -0.89 20.80 0.38
C ARG A 267 -1.83 21.26 1.51
N SER A 268 -1.53 20.90 2.75
CA SER A 268 -2.32 21.18 3.95
C SER A 268 -1.39 21.61 5.07
N THR A 269 -0.77 22.80 4.92
CA THR A 269 0.27 23.27 5.87
C THR A 269 -0.25 23.47 7.29
N ASN A 270 -1.56 23.67 7.45
CA ASN A 270 -2.25 23.67 8.75
C ASN A 270 -2.09 22.34 9.49
N LEU A 271 -1.94 21.21 8.79
CA LEU A 271 -1.79 19.88 9.39
C LEU A 271 -0.39 19.62 9.94
N ARG A 272 0.59 20.52 9.71
CA ARG A 272 1.93 20.41 10.30
C ARG A 272 1.88 20.38 11.82
N ALA A 273 0.99 21.16 12.42
CA ALA A 273 0.83 21.23 13.87
C ALA A 273 0.50 19.88 14.51
N ALA A 274 -0.17 18.98 13.77
CA ALA A 274 -0.44 17.63 14.25
C ALA A 274 0.83 16.78 14.42
N PHE A 275 1.90 17.10 13.69
CA PHE A 275 3.18 16.39 13.73
C PHE A 275 4.23 17.07 14.61
N VAL A 276 4.35 18.39 14.53
CA VAL A 276 5.45 19.15 15.16
C VAL A 276 4.96 20.24 16.13
N GLY A 277 3.68 20.20 16.50
CA GLY A 277 3.02 21.18 17.36
C GLY A 277 2.91 22.58 16.74
N ASP A 278 2.27 23.50 17.47
CA ASP A 278 2.17 24.89 17.03
C ASP A 278 3.54 25.59 17.18
N THR A 279 4.04 26.14 16.07
CA THR A 279 5.20 27.05 16.08
C THR A 279 4.80 28.50 16.35
N SER A 280 3.51 28.80 16.48
CA SER A 280 2.99 30.15 16.74
C SER A 280 3.10 30.55 18.21
N THR A 281 4.32 30.83 18.65
CA THR A 281 4.58 31.86 19.66
C THR A 281 5.43 32.95 19.01
N THR A 282 4.78 33.79 18.21
CA THR A 282 5.21 35.19 18.02
C THR A 282 4.67 36.00 19.20
N ASP A 283 5.27 35.82 20.37
CA ASP A 283 5.18 36.83 21.42
C ASP A 283 6.09 37.99 20.99
N ASN A 284 5.48 39.02 20.39
CA ASN A 284 6.09 40.33 20.26
C ASN A 284 6.09 41.04 21.63
N SER A 285 6.72 40.43 22.64
CA SER A 285 6.96 41.07 23.93
C SER A 285 8.25 40.58 24.54
N ALA A 286 9.25 41.47 24.49
CA ALA A 286 10.37 41.60 25.40
C ALA A 286 11.31 40.39 25.58
N MET A 287 12.49 40.54 24.98
CA MET A 287 13.82 40.29 25.56
C MET A 287 13.86 39.38 26.80
N GLN A 288 14.10 38.08 26.58
CA GLN A 288 14.73 37.23 27.59
C GLN A 288 15.65 36.22 26.91
N CYS A 289 16.95 36.36 27.20
CA CYS A 289 17.96 35.34 26.95
C CYS A 289 17.63 34.10 27.79
N PHE A 290 17.02 33.09 27.20
CA PHE A 290 16.97 31.74 27.73
C PHE A 290 17.29 30.74 26.61
N LYS A 291 17.93 29.65 27.04
CA LYS A 291 18.53 28.55 26.27
C LYS A 291 17.59 27.97 25.20
N PRO A 292 18.09 27.23 24.19
CA PRO A 292 17.25 26.61 23.17
C PRO A 292 16.37 25.53 23.84
N ASP A 293 15.20 25.91 24.30
CA ASP A 293 14.19 24.99 24.82
C ASP A 293 13.43 24.39 23.63
N HIS A 294 13.38 23.06 23.61
CA HIS A 294 12.72 22.22 22.61
C HIS A 294 11.24 22.63 22.43
N ARG A 295 10.96 23.46 21.41
CA ARG A 295 9.60 23.89 21.06
C ARG A 295 8.83 22.75 20.39
N SER A 296 7.88 22.19 21.15
CA SER A 296 6.61 21.59 20.70
C SER A 296 6.58 20.46 19.66
N ASP A 297 7.65 19.68 19.44
CA ASP A 297 7.57 18.41 18.69
C ASP A 297 7.13 17.24 19.61
N PRO A 298 5.84 16.84 19.64
CA PRO A 298 5.33 15.85 20.59
C PRO A 298 5.91 14.44 20.39
N TYR A 299 6.52 14.17 19.24
CA TYR A 299 7.00 12.84 18.88
C TYR A 299 8.51 12.78 18.64
N GLU A 300 9.23 13.88 18.86
CA GLU A 300 10.64 14.04 18.47
C GLU A 300 10.87 13.72 16.98
N LEU A 301 9.88 14.02 16.14
CA LEU A 301 9.86 13.69 14.72
C LEU A 301 11.01 14.33 13.95
N GLU A 302 11.43 15.56 14.27
CA GLU A 302 12.61 16.18 13.65
C GLU A 302 13.87 15.34 13.89
N THR A 303 14.07 14.84 15.12
CA THR A 303 15.19 13.97 15.47
C THR A 303 15.11 12.66 14.68
N LEU A 304 13.95 12.02 14.64
CA LEU A 304 13.75 10.77 13.93
C LEU A 304 14.02 10.91 12.42
N LEU A 305 13.54 11.99 11.80
CA LEU A 305 13.78 12.27 10.39
C LEU A 305 15.25 12.58 10.11
N ASN A 306 15.96 13.24 11.03
CA ASN A 306 17.41 13.45 10.91
C ASN A 306 18.21 12.14 11.06
N ILE A 307 17.72 11.16 11.82
CA ILE A 307 18.31 9.81 11.86
C ILE A 307 18.05 9.10 10.53
N ALA A 308 16.81 9.12 10.02
CA ALA A 308 16.45 8.55 8.73
C ALA A 308 17.28 9.14 7.57
N LEU A 309 17.58 10.44 7.64
CA LEU A 309 18.41 11.16 6.68
C LEU A 309 19.83 10.59 6.52
N GLN A 310 20.37 9.91 7.55
CA GLN A 310 21.69 9.29 7.49
C GLN A 310 21.71 7.99 6.68
N SER A 311 20.56 7.40 6.40
CA SER A 311 20.46 6.17 5.61
C SER A 311 20.32 6.51 4.11
N PRO A 312 21.26 6.06 3.24
CA PRO A 312 21.24 6.40 1.82
C PRO A 312 19.95 6.00 1.10
N ASP A 313 19.33 4.90 1.52
CA ASP A 313 18.15 4.33 0.86
C ASP A 313 16.86 5.15 1.04
N CYS A 314 16.81 6.02 2.06
CA CYS A 314 15.63 6.81 2.41
C CYS A 314 15.92 8.30 2.66
N ALA A 315 17.16 8.74 2.40
CA ALA A 315 17.60 10.10 2.66
C ALA A 315 16.73 11.14 1.93
N ASP A 316 16.34 10.88 0.69
CA ASP A 316 15.58 11.86 -0.09
C ASP A 316 14.13 12.01 0.38
N GLU A 317 13.47 10.90 0.74
CA GLU A 317 12.15 10.94 1.37
C GLU A 317 12.18 11.63 2.73
N ALA A 318 13.20 11.37 3.56
CA ALA A 318 13.39 12.03 4.85
C ALA A 318 13.61 13.55 4.70
N LYS A 319 14.47 13.98 3.76
CA LYS A 319 14.66 15.41 3.42
C LYS A 319 13.35 16.05 2.99
N ALA A 320 12.59 15.37 2.15
CA ALA A 320 11.33 15.91 1.64
C ALA A 320 10.29 16.06 2.76
N ALA A 321 10.22 15.11 3.70
CA ALA A 321 9.37 15.22 4.89
C ALA A 321 9.75 16.39 5.79
N LEU A 322 11.04 16.55 6.13
CA LEU A 322 11.52 17.68 6.91
C LEU A 322 11.16 19.03 6.25
N ARG A 323 11.40 19.16 4.94
CA ARG A 323 11.08 20.37 4.18
C ARG A 323 9.58 20.66 4.21
N ASP A 324 8.75 19.66 3.92
CA ASP A 324 7.30 19.85 3.80
C ASP A 324 6.64 20.10 5.17
N LEU A 325 7.27 19.65 6.27
CA LEU A 325 6.94 20.00 7.66
C LEU A 325 7.39 21.42 8.08
N GLY A 326 8.27 22.06 7.31
CA GLY A 326 8.86 23.36 7.67
C GLY A 326 9.99 23.27 8.71
N LEU A 327 10.58 22.08 8.88
CA LEU A 327 11.73 21.85 9.77
C LEU A 327 13.05 22.19 9.07
N THR A 328 14.12 22.33 9.84
CA THR A 328 15.42 22.76 9.29
C THR A 328 16.04 21.63 8.45
N VAL A 329 16.33 21.92 7.17
CA VAL A 329 17.02 21.00 6.26
C VAL A 329 18.30 21.63 5.74
N ARG A 330 19.44 20.96 5.93
CA ARG A 330 20.67 21.31 5.21
C ARG A 330 20.61 20.75 3.79
N LEU A 331 20.25 21.59 2.83
CA LEU A 331 20.29 21.25 1.41
C LEU A 331 21.75 21.22 0.95
N LYS A 332 22.25 20.03 0.57
CA LYS A 332 23.50 19.92 -0.19
C LYS A 332 23.14 19.98 -1.67
N GLU A 333 23.40 21.11 -2.32
CA GLU A 333 23.23 21.25 -3.77
C GLU A 333 24.09 20.20 -4.49
N LEU A 334 23.45 19.31 -5.26
CA LEU A 334 24.13 18.26 -6.04
C LEU A 334 24.56 18.76 -7.43
N TRP A 335 24.06 19.91 -7.86
CA TRP A 335 24.38 20.50 -9.16
C TRP A 335 24.98 21.89 -8.96
N ILE A 336 26.30 21.97 -9.06
CA ILE A 336 27.02 23.22 -9.24
C ILE A 336 27.16 23.34 -10.76
N GLY A 337 26.24 24.05 -11.40
CA GLY A 337 26.28 24.21 -12.85
C GLY A 337 27.65 24.69 -13.28
N ASN A 338 28.40 23.86 -14.02
CA ASN A 338 29.61 24.35 -14.66
C ASN A 338 29.17 25.33 -15.74
N PRO A 339 29.53 26.62 -15.66
CA PRO A 339 29.37 27.49 -16.80
C PRO A 339 30.22 26.87 -17.91
N VAL A 340 29.58 26.50 -19.01
CA VAL A 340 30.27 26.13 -20.25
C VAL A 340 31.12 27.36 -20.60
N ALA A 341 32.43 27.25 -20.43
CA ALA A 341 33.36 28.23 -20.95
C ALA A 341 33.24 28.16 -22.48
N ASN A 342 32.58 29.17 -23.06
CA ASN A 342 32.58 29.38 -24.50
C ASN A 342 34.04 29.50 -24.96
N LEU A 343 34.50 28.54 -25.74
CA LEU A 343 35.71 28.60 -26.56
C LEU A 343 35.31 28.62 -28.03
#